data_AF-A0A7Y3DD31-F1
#
_entry.id   AF-A0A7Y3DD31-F1
#
_cell.length_a   1.000
_cell.length_b   1.000
_cell.length_c   1.000
_cell.angle_alpha   90.00
_cell.angle_beta   90.00
_cell.angle_gamma   90.00
#
_symmetry.space_group_name_H-M   'P 1'
#
loop_
_entity.id
_entity.type
_entity.pdbx_description
1 polymer ?
#
loop_
_entity_poly.entity_id
_entity_poly.type
_entity_poly.pdbx_seq_one_letter_code
_entity_poly.pdbx_strand_id
1 'polypeptide(L)'
;MTHDDYLLTLAELSVTFAGLAAIVTVLRSPRIRVWSPREMVGLWGLLAPCLAVFMLTLVPAPLLSMGVSAGAVWRGASAVIAVGWLLGGGKAVLVLRRAAARGYPDPTPFSNPLLLLLGGASCVVGAVNAVGLVEAQLEFFILSLLSSLAFSVAIFATFLYASTSASRKDRAAARARAEGDGA
;
A
#
# COMPACT_ATOMS: atom_id res chain seq x y z
N MET A 1 16.18 -17.90 -12.44
CA MET A 1 15.30 -18.36 -11.35
C MET A 1 14.60 -19.64 -11.79
N THR A 2 14.58 -20.64 -10.91
CA THR A 2 13.78 -21.85 -11.10
C THR A 2 12.32 -21.57 -10.71
N HIS A 3 11.42 -22.50 -11.02
CA HIS A 3 10.01 -22.41 -10.60
C HIS A 3 9.88 -22.24 -9.07
N ASP A 4 10.84 -22.79 -8.31
CA ASP A 4 10.90 -22.75 -6.85
C ASP A 4 11.09 -21.33 -6.31
N ASP A 5 11.92 -20.52 -6.97
CA ASP A 5 12.18 -19.13 -6.54
C ASP A 5 10.92 -18.26 -6.68
N TYR A 6 10.08 -18.54 -7.68
CA TYR A 6 8.80 -17.85 -7.87
C TYR A 6 7.77 -18.26 -6.81
N LEU A 7 7.70 -19.54 -6.47
CA LEU A 7 6.83 -20.05 -5.40
C LEU A 7 7.26 -19.49 -4.03
N LEU A 8 8.56 -19.38 -3.78
CA LEU A 8 9.07 -18.74 -2.57
C LEU A 8 8.66 -17.27 -2.50
N THR A 9 8.77 -16.53 -3.61
CA THR A 9 8.33 -15.13 -3.69
C THR A 9 6.83 -14.99 -3.38
N LEU A 10 6.01 -15.88 -3.93
CA LEU A 10 4.57 -15.93 -3.63
C LEU A 10 4.28 -16.26 -2.16
N ALA A 11 5.05 -17.18 -1.57
CA ALA A 11 4.91 -17.56 -0.17
C ALA A 11 5.27 -16.39 0.76
N GLU A 12 6.38 -15.70 0.51
CA GLU A 12 6.80 -14.53 1.28
C GLU A 12 5.77 -13.39 1.20
N LEU A 13 5.22 -13.14 0.02
CA LEU A 13 4.16 -12.14 -0.17
C LEU A 13 2.88 -12.53 0.58
N SER A 14 2.49 -13.80 0.53
CA SER A 14 1.32 -14.32 1.24
C SER A 14 1.47 -14.19 2.77
N VAL A 15 2.65 -14.52 3.31
CA VAL A 15 2.97 -14.34 4.74
C VAL A 15 2.90 -12.87 5.13
N THR A 16 3.39 -11.97 4.28
CA THR A 16 3.34 -10.52 4.53
C THR A 16 1.90 -10.00 4.58
N PHE A 17 1.03 -10.47 3.68
CA PHE A 17 -0.40 -10.13 3.71
C PHE A 17 -1.11 -10.70 4.94
N ALA A 18 -0.80 -11.93 5.32
CA ALA A 18 -1.33 -12.52 6.55
C ALA A 18 -0.91 -11.72 7.80
N GLY A 19 0.34 -11.27 7.85
CA GLY A 19 0.84 -10.40 8.92
C GLY A 19 0.11 -9.06 8.96
N LEU A 20 -0.08 -8.40 7.82
CA LEU A 20 -0.82 -7.14 7.73
C LEU A 20 -2.28 -7.28 8.16
N ALA A 21 -2.95 -8.36 7.72
CA ALA A 21 -4.32 -8.67 8.12
C ALA A 21 -4.43 -8.94 9.63
N ALA A 22 -3.48 -9.67 10.22
CA ALA A 22 -3.43 -9.94 11.65
C ALA A 22 -3.24 -8.66 12.49
N ILE A 23 -2.43 -7.70 12.02
CA ILE A 23 -2.26 -6.44 12.78
C ILE A 23 -3.55 -5.61 12.71
N VAL A 24 -4.24 -5.57 11.57
CA VAL A 24 -5.56 -4.90 11.47
C VAL A 24 -6.57 -5.50 12.44
N THR A 25 -6.61 -6.83 12.60
CA THR A 25 -7.54 -7.47 13.53
C THR A 25 -7.16 -7.24 14.99
N VAL A 26 -5.87 -7.22 15.33
CA VAL A 26 -5.38 -6.90 16.69
C VAL A 26 -5.63 -5.44 17.06
N LEU A 27 -5.53 -4.50 16.11
CA LEU A 27 -5.82 -3.09 16.33
C LEU A 27 -7.32 -2.80 16.52
N ARG A 28 -8.20 -3.77 16.25
CA ARG A 28 -9.62 -3.67 16.56
C ARG A 28 -9.79 -3.71 18.09
N SER A 29 -9.72 -2.54 18.73
CA SER A 29 -10.00 -2.41 20.15
C SER A 29 -11.41 -2.94 20.44
N PRO A 30 -11.61 -3.82 21.45
CA PRO A 30 -12.93 -4.35 21.81
C PRO A 30 -13.97 -3.28 22.16
N ARG A 31 -13.53 -2.03 22.39
CA ARG A 31 -14.38 -0.90 22.76
C ARG A 31 -14.94 -0.11 21.56
N ILE A 32 -14.41 -0.28 20.35
CA ILE A 32 -14.85 0.47 19.17
C ILE A 32 -15.82 -0.41 18.36
N ARG A 33 -17.13 -0.24 18.60
CA ARG A 33 -18.19 -0.96 17.85
C ARG A 33 -18.45 -0.37 16.45
N VAL A 34 -18.08 0.89 16.22
CA VAL A 34 -18.34 1.60 14.95
C VAL A 34 -17.05 2.30 14.52
N TRP A 35 -16.61 2.04 13.30
CA TRP A 35 -15.44 2.69 12.72
C TRP A 35 -15.80 4.09 12.28
N SER A 36 -14.96 5.07 12.61
CA SER A 36 -15.13 6.42 12.05
C SER A 36 -14.83 6.39 10.54
N PRO A 37 -15.45 7.30 9.74
CA PRO A 37 -15.16 7.40 8.31
C PRO A 37 -13.67 7.58 8.01
N ARG A 38 -12.93 8.26 8.89
CA ARG A 38 -11.49 8.48 8.77
C ARG A 38 -10.68 7.19 8.93
N GLU A 39 -11.04 6.35 9.89
CA GLU A 39 -10.42 5.03 10.10
C GLU A 39 -10.73 4.09 8.94
N MET A 40 -11.96 4.11 8.42
CA MET A 40 -12.33 3.35 7.22
C MET A 40 -11.50 3.75 6.01
N VAL A 41 -11.31 5.05 5.76
CA VAL A 41 -10.47 5.54 4.65
C VAL A 41 -9.01 5.12 4.84
N GLY A 42 -8.47 5.20 6.07
CA GLY A 42 -7.12 4.75 6.37
C GLY A 42 -6.92 3.25 6.16
N LEU A 43 -7.89 2.43 6.59
CA LEU A 43 -7.88 0.99 6.34
C LEU A 43 -7.98 0.66 4.86
N TRP A 44 -8.88 1.31 4.13
CA TRP A 44 -8.97 1.10 2.67
C TRP A 44 -7.69 1.53 1.96
N GLY A 45 -7.04 2.60 2.40
CA GLY A 45 -5.75 3.05 1.88
C GLY A 45 -4.60 2.07 2.13
N LEU A 46 -4.77 1.14 3.05
CA LEU A 46 -3.81 0.09 3.43
C LEU A 46 -4.16 -1.23 2.75
N LEU A 47 -5.43 -1.64 2.81
CA LEU A 47 -5.93 -2.90 2.26
C LEU A 47 -5.91 -2.89 0.73
N ALA A 48 -6.29 -1.78 0.09
CA ALA A 48 -6.36 -1.69 -1.37
C ALA A 48 -5.00 -1.93 -2.06
N PRO A 49 -3.90 -1.24 -1.71
CA PRO A 49 -2.61 -1.51 -2.34
C PRO A 49 -2.09 -2.91 -2.01
N CYS A 50 -2.37 -3.42 -0.81
CA CYS A 50 -2.01 -4.80 -0.45
C CYS A 50 -2.72 -5.82 -1.35
N LEU A 51 -4.04 -5.73 -1.44
CA LEU A 51 -4.84 -6.61 -2.29
C LEU A 51 -4.46 -6.46 -3.76
N ALA A 52 -4.13 -5.24 -4.21
CA ALA A 52 -3.65 -5.01 -5.56
C ALA A 52 -2.33 -5.74 -5.82
N VAL A 53 -1.33 -5.60 -4.94
CA VAL A 53 -0.04 -6.31 -5.06
C VAL A 53 -0.27 -7.82 -5.07
N PHE A 54 -1.12 -8.35 -4.19
CA PHE A 54 -1.49 -9.77 -4.20
C PHE A 54 -2.09 -10.21 -5.54
N MET A 55 -3.11 -9.50 -6.03
CA MET A 55 -3.73 -9.84 -7.31
C MET A 55 -2.74 -9.78 -8.47
N LEU A 56 -1.84 -8.78 -8.47
CA LEU A 56 -0.79 -8.63 -9.47
C LEU A 56 0.23 -9.77 -9.45
N THR A 57 0.49 -10.36 -8.29
CA THR A 57 1.36 -11.54 -8.19
C THR A 57 0.71 -12.80 -8.75
N LEU A 58 -0.61 -12.84 -8.83
CA LEU A 58 -1.34 -13.97 -9.42
C LEU A 58 -1.46 -13.86 -10.94
N VAL A 59 -1.38 -12.66 -11.54
CA VAL A 59 -1.52 -12.44 -12.99
C VAL A 59 -0.59 -13.32 -13.85
N PRO A 60 0.69 -13.53 -13.50
CA PRO A 60 1.58 -14.33 -14.33
C PRO A 60 1.19 -15.80 -14.44
N ALA A 61 0.66 -16.40 -13.36
CA ALA A 61 0.37 -17.83 -13.30
C ALA A 61 -0.63 -18.33 -14.37
N PRO A 62 -1.83 -17.75 -14.54
CA PRO A 62 -2.75 -18.18 -15.59
C PRO A 62 -2.19 -17.91 -16.99
N LEU A 63 -1.48 -16.80 -17.21
CA LEU A 63 -0.91 -16.47 -18.52
C LEU A 63 0.19 -17.46 -18.94
N LEU A 64 1.04 -17.87 -18.00
CA LEU A 64 2.03 -18.91 -18.25
C LEU A 64 1.36 -20.26 -18.56
N SER A 65 0.26 -20.59 -17.87
CA SER A 65 -0.49 -21.84 -18.14
C SER A 65 -1.13 -21.88 -19.53
N MET A 66 -1.40 -20.71 -20.12
CA MET A 66 -1.92 -20.57 -21.49
C MET A 66 -0.82 -20.60 -22.56
N GLY A 67 0.44 -20.84 -22.17
CA GLY A 67 1.57 -20.91 -23.10
C GLY A 67 2.06 -19.55 -23.61
N VAL A 68 1.65 -18.44 -22.96
CA VAL A 68 2.17 -17.12 -23.28
C VAL A 68 3.67 -17.07 -22.96
N SER A 69 4.47 -16.51 -23.87
CA SER A 69 5.92 -16.40 -23.65
C SER A 69 6.21 -15.68 -22.33
N ALA A 70 7.15 -16.21 -21.54
CA ALA A 70 7.47 -15.68 -20.21
C ALA A 70 7.74 -14.17 -20.25
N GLY A 71 8.46 -13.71 -21.27
CA GLY A 71 8.76 -12.28 -21.40
C GLY A 71 7.52 -11.41 -21.62
N ALA A 72 6.58 -11.84 -22.47
CA ALA A 72 5.32 -11.13 -22.64
C ALA A 72 4.50 -11.09 -21.34
N VAL A 73 4.54 -12.16 -20.55
CA VAL A 73 3.85 -12.24 -19.24
C VAL A 73 4.42 -11.20 -18.27
N TRP A 74 5.74 -11.16 -18.07
CA TRP A 74 6.36 -10.25 -17.11
C TRP A 74 6.20 -8.78 -17.50
N ARG A 75 6.30 -8.48 -18.81
CA ARG A 75 6.05 -7.15 -19.37
C ARG A 75 4.60 -6.74 -19.17
N GLY A 76 3.65 -7.62 -19.47
CA GLY A 76 2.22 -7.40 -19.29
C GLY A 76 1.89 -7.13 -17.83
N ALA A 77 2.35 -7.98 -16.91
CA ALA A 77 2.13 -7.80 -15.48
C ALA A 77 2.72 -6.47 -14.96
N SER A 78 3.92 -6.10 -15.43
CA SER A 78 4.55 -4.82 -15.09
C SER A 78 3.79 -3.61 -15.64
N ALA A 79 3.18 -3.74 -16.82
CA ALA A 79 2.32 -2.70 -17.38
C ALA A 79 1.08 -2.48 -16.50
N VAL A 80 0.46 -3.57 -16.01
CA VAL A 80 -0.68 -3.47 -15.09
C VAL A 80 -0.27 -2.77 -13.79
N ILE A 81 0.91 -3.08 -13.24
CA ILE A 81 1.44 -2.38 -12.05
C ILE A 81 1.59 -0.88 -12.33
N ALA A 82 2.27 -0.50 -13.42
CA ALA A 82 2.50 0.90 -13.75
C ALA A 82 1.20 1.69 -13.99
N VAL A 83 0.25 1.12 -14.73
CA VAL A 83 -1.07 1.73 -14.95
C VAL A 83 -1.84 1.85 -13.64
N GLY A 84 -1.79 0.82 -12.79
CA GLY A 84 -2.39 0.86 -11.45
C GLY A 84 -1.87 2.01 -10.61
N TRP A 85 -0.55 2.24 -10.63
CA TRP A 85 0.09 3.36 -9.96
C TRP A 85 -0.31 4.72 -10.52
N LEU A 86 -0.36 4.87 -11.85
CA LEU A 86 -0.80 6.11 -12.48
C LEU A 86 -2.24 6.45 -12.12
N LEU A 87 -3.15 5.48 -12.19
CA LEU A 87 -4.56 5.68 -11.89
C LEU A 87 -4.79 5.91 -10.38
N GLY A 88 -4.15 5.10 -9.53
CA GLY A 88 -4.25 5.21 -8.08
C GLY A 88 -3.63 6.50 -7.55
N GLY A 89 -2.39 6.79 -7.96
CA GLY A 89 -1.67 8.01 -7.63
C GLY A 89 -2.39 9.26 -8.15
N GLY A 90 -2.87 9.23 -9.41
CA GLY A 90 -3.67 10.32 -9.98
C GLY A 90 -4.95 10.60 -9.17
N LYS A 91 -5.70 9.56 -8.80
CA LYS A 91 -6.87 9.69 -7.92
C LYS A 91 -6.51 10.25 -6.55
N ALA A 92 -5.42 9.77 -5.94
CA ALA A 92 -4.94 10.26 -4.64
C ALA A 92 -4.60 11.76 -4.70
N VAL A 93 -3.87 12.19 -5.72
CA VAL A 93 -3.54 13.61 -5.96
C VAL A 93 -4.80 14.44 -6.16
N LEU A 94 -5.78 13.95 -6.92
CA LEU A 94 -7.05 14.67 -7.12
C LEU A 94 -7.84 14.83 -5.81
N VAL A 95 -7.88 13.80 -4.97
CA VAL A 95 -8.51 13.85 -3.64
C VAL A 95 -7.81 14.86 -2.75
N LEU A 96 -6.46 14.82 -2.72
CA LEU A 96 -5.63 15.78 -1.98
C LEU A 96 -5.89 17.22 -2.40
N ARG A 97 -5.86 17.50 -3.71
CA ARG A 97 -6.12 18.84 -4.25
C ARG A 97 -7.52 19.35 -3.88
N ARG A 98 -8.53 18.47 -3.94
CA ARG A 98 -9.91 18.82 -3.56
C ARG A 98 -10.04 19.08 -2.06
N ALA A 99 -9.33 18.33 -1.22
CA ALA A 99 -9.31 18.55 0.23
C ALA A 99 -8.62 19.87 0.58
N ALA A 100 -7.46 20.15 -0.02
CA ALA A 100 -6.73 21.41 0.17
C ALA A 100 -7.55 22.63 -0.28
N ALA A 101 -8.23 22.54 -1.42
CA ALA A 101 -9.11 23.61 -1.91
C ALA A 101 -10.29 23.91 -0.97
N ARG A 102 -10.67 22.96 -0.11
CA ARG A 102 -11.74 23.10 0.90
C ARG A 102 -11.20 23.48 2.29
N GLY A 103 -9.90 23.75 2.42
CA GLY A 103 -9.27 24.14 3.68
C GLY A 103 -9.19 23.04 4.73
N TYR A 104 -9.36 21.76 4.35
CA TYR A 104 -9.19 20.66 5.29
C TYR A 104 -7.70 20.52 5.63
N PRO A 105 -7.32 20.44 6.92
CA PRO A 105 -5.93 20.21 7.32
C PRO A 105 -5.47 18.87 6.74
N ASP A 106 -4.31 18.89 6.07
CA ASP A 106 -3.79 17.80 5.23
C ASP A 106 -3.81 16.46 5.99
N PRO A 107 -4.80 15.58 5.73
CA PRO A 107 -5.08 14.48 6.63
C PRO A 107 -4.43 13.18 6.19
N THR A 108 -3.64 13.16 5.10
CA THR A 108 -3.35 11.90 4.40
C THR A 108 -1.86 11.53 4.39
N PRO A 109 -1.54 10.22 4.45
CA PRO A 109 -0.17 9.74 4.29
C PRO A 109 0.41 10.07 2.90
N PHE A 110 -0.41 10.43 1.91
CA PHE A 110 0.02 10.62 0.53
C PHE A 110 0.81 11.91 0.26
N SER A 111 0.86 12.87 1.19
CA SER A 111 1.79 14.02 1.10
C SER A 111 3.20 13.70 1.60
N ASN A 112 3.43 12.51 2.15
CA ASN A 112 4.76 12.08 2.58
C ASN A 112 5.67 11.87 1.36
N PRO A 113 6.81 12.58 1.25
CA PRO A 113 7.72 12.47 0.11
C PRO A 113 8.27 11.05 -0.08
N LEU A 114 8.43 10.28 1.01
CA LEU A 114 8.86 8.89 0.93
C LEU A 114 7.83 8.03 0.19
N LEU A 115 6.54 8.25 0.44
CA LEU A 115 5.47 7.50 -0.21
C LEU A 115 5.36 7.86 -1.69
N LEU A 116 5.50 9.14 -2.02
CA LEU A 116 5.56 9.58 -3.43
C LEU A 116 6.76 8.97 -4.15
N LEU A 117 7.92 8.91 -3.51
CA LEU A 117 9.12 8.32 -4.07
C LEU A 117 8.98 6.81 -4.29
N LEU A 118 8.44 6.06 -3.32
CA LEU A 118 8.22 4.61 -3.45
C LEU A 118 7.18 4.28 -4.54
N GLY A 119 6.06 5.00 -4.58
CA GLY A 119 5.05 4.82 -5.62
C GLY A 119 5.56 5.22 -7.01
N GLY A 120 6.27 6.34 -7.10
CA GLY A 120 6.91 6.79 -8.33
C GLY A 120 7.97 5.80 -8.84
N ALA A 121 8.83 5.30 -7.96
CA ALA A 121 9.83 4.28 -8.30
C ALA A 121 9.17 3.01 -8.83
N SER A 122 8.14 2.48 -8.15
CA SER A 122 7.41 1.31 -8.63
C SER A 122 6.79 1.52 -10.01
N CYS A 123 6.17 2.69 -10.22
CA CYS A 123 5.59 3.06 -11.51
C CYS A 123 6.64 3.12 -12.63
N VAL A 124 7.78 3.76 -12.38
CA VAL A 124 8.86 3.92 -13.37
C VAL A 124 9.48 2.57 -13.72
N VAL A 125 9.84 1.77 -12.70
CA VAL A 125 10.42 0.43 -12.92
C VAL A 125 9.45 -0.45 -13.71
N GLY A 126 8.16 -0.44 -13.36
CA GLY A 126 7.13 -1.19 -14.06
C GLY A 126 6.94 -0.74 -15.51
N ALA A 127 6.96 0.57 -15.77
CA ALA A 127 6.84 1.13 -17.11
C ALA A 127 8.05 0.80 -18.00
N VAL A 128 9.27 0.92 -17.46
CA VAL A 128 10.51 0.54 -18.17
C VAL A 128 10.45 -0.92 -18.60
N ASN A 129 10.02 -1.80 -17.70
CA ASN A 129 9.87 -3.21 -18.01
C ASN A 129 8.77 -3.46 -19.05
N ALA A 130 7.61 -2.83 -18.92
CA ALA A 130 6.49 -2.98 -19.83
C ALA A 130 6.86 -2.68 -21.30
N VAL A 131 7.61 -1.61 -21.52
CA VAL A 131 8.07 -1.19 -22.86
C VAL A 131 9.11 -2.18 -23.44
N GLY A 132 9.71 -3.04 -22.61
CA GLY A 132 10.69 -4.03 -23.03
C GLY A 132 12.07 -3.45 -23.22
N LEU A 133 12.41 -2.39 -22.49
CA LEU A 133 13.72 -1.73 -22.53
C LEU A 133 14.80 -2.53 -21.79
N VAL A 134 14.43 -3.60 -21.10
CA VAL A 134 15.31 -4.42 -20.26
C VAL A 134 15.18 -5.89 -20.61
N GLU A 135 16.29 -6.61 -20.58
CA GLU A 135 16.34 -8.07 -20.78
C GLU A 135 15.96 -8.82 -19.49
N ALA A 136 16.29 -8.23 -18.33
CA ALA A 136 16.01 -8.73 -16.98
C ALA A 136 14.54 -8.48 -16.57
N GLN A 137 13.60 -9.02 -17.34
CA GLN A 137 12.17 -8.70 -17.21
C GLN A 137 11.54 -9.21 -15.91
N LEU A 138 12.02 -10.34 -15.41
CA LEU A 138 11.53 -10.91 -14.15
C LEU A 138 12.02 -10.06 -12.97
N GLU A 139 13.29 -9.67 -12.98
CA GLU A 139 13.92 -8.90 -11.92
C GLU A 139 13.25 -7.53 -11.77
N PHE A 140 12.97 -6.85 -12.88
CA PHE A 140 12.25 -5.58 -12.86
C PHE A 140 10.79 -5.72 -12.42
N PHE A 141 10.14 -6.83 -12.75
CA PHE A 141 8.81 -7.14 -12.23
C PHE A 141 8.83 -7.32 -10.70
N ILE A 142 9.76 -8.12 -10.19
CA ILE A 142 9.96 -8.33 -8.74
C ILE A 142 10.28 -7.00 -8.05
N LEU A 143 11.18 -6.19 -8.61
CA LEU A 143 11.52 -4.87 -8.05
C LEU A 143 10.31 -3.92 -7.99
N SER A 144 9.44 -3.96 -9.00
CA SER A 144 8.19 -3.20 -9.02
C SER A 144 7.21 -3.68 -7.94
N LEU A 145 7.15 -4.99 -7.69
CA LEU A 145 6.35 -5.57 -6.61
C LEU A 145 6.91 -5.20 -5.23
N LEU A 146 8.23 -5.32 -5.03
CA LEU A 146 8.89 -5.00 -3.76
C LEU A 146 8.72 -3.51 -3.39
N SER A 147 8.86 -2.61 -4.36
CA SER A 147 8.59 -1.19 -4.12
C SER A 147 7.12 -0.92 -3.79
N SER A 148 6.17 -1.62 -4.44
CA SER A 148 4.75 -1.53 -4.10
C SER A 148 4.44 -2.06 -2.69
N LEU A 149 5.12 -3.12 -2.28
CA LEU A 149 5.03 -3.68 -0.93
C LEU A 149 5.60 -2.71 0.10
N ALA A 150 6.80 -2.17 -0.15
CA ALA A 150 7.44 -1.18 0.71
C ALA A 150 6.55 0.06 0.90
N PHE A 151 5.91 0.53 -0.18
CA PHE A 151 4.90 1.60 -0.09
C PHE A 151 3.75 1.22 0.83
N SER A 152 3.20 0.02 0.69
CA SER A 152 2.08 -0.47 1.50
C SER A 152 2.47 -0.52 2.99
N VAL A 153 3.67 -1.01 3.29
CA VAL A 153 4.25 -1.02 4.65
C VAL A 153 4.45 0.40 5.18
N ALA A 154 4.93 1.33 4.36
CA ALA A 154 5.14 2.72 4.78
C ALA A 154 3.81 3.45 5.07
N ILE A 155 2.76 3.21 4.27
CA ILE A 155 1.40 3.70 4.58
C ILE A 155 0.93 3.13 5.91
N PHE A 156 1.10 1.82 6.09
CA PHE A 156 0.72 1.11 7.30
C PHE A 156 1.39 1.70 8.55
N ALA A 157 2.72 1.87 8.50
CA ALA A 157 3.49 2.46 9.59
C ALA A 157 3.06 3.90 9.90
N THR A 158 2.81 4.71 8.86
CA THR A 158 2.34 6.09 9.02
C THR A 158 0.96 6.13 9.69
N PHE A 159 0.06 5.23 9.30
CA PHE A 159 -1.27 5.12 9.89
C PHE A 159 -1.21 4.68 11.37
N LEU A 160 -0.36 3.70 11.69
CA LEU A 160 -0.12 3.26 13.07
C LEU A 160 0.43 4.40 13.95
N TYR A 161 1.41 5.14 13.44
CA TYR A 161 1.98 6.26 14.17
C TYR A 161 0.95 7.37 14.41
N ALA A 162 0.14 7.69 13.41
CA ALA A 162 -0.93 8.68 13.53
C ALA A 162 -2.00 8.29 14.56
N SER A 163 -2.45 7.02 14.55
CA SER A 163 -3.49 6.54 15.47
C SER A 163 -3.01 6.47 16.93
N THR A 164 -1.78 6.02 17.16
CA THR A 164 -1.19 5.95 18.50
C THR A 164 -0.90 7.33 19.09
N SER A 165 -0.41 8.27 18.28
CA SER A 165 -0.16 9.65 18.72
C SER A 165 -1.45 10.41 19.05
N ALA A 166 -2.53 10.22 18.27
CA ALA A 166 -3.86 10.76 18.59
C ALA A 166 -4.39 10.22 19.93
N SER A 167 -4.32 8.89 20.11
CA SER A 167 -4.76 8.24 21.36
C SER A 167 -4.00 8.73 22.60
N ARG A 168 -2.71 9.05 22.47
CA ARG A 168 -1.91 9.62 23.56
C ARG A 168 -2.34 11.04 23.92
N LYS A 169 -2.60 11.88 22.91
CA LYS A 169 -3.06 13.26 23.11
C LYS A 169 -4.42 13.30 23.79
N ASP A 170 -5.36 12.44 23.38
CA ASP A 170 -6.69 12.37 24.00
C ASP A 170 -6.62 11.93 25.47
N ARG A 171 -5.77 10.94 25.78
CA ARG A 171 -5.53 10.51 27.17
C ARG A 171 -4.89 11.60 28.02
N ALA A 172 -3.94 12.35 27.46
CA ALA A 172 -3.30 13.46 28.16
C ALA A 172 -4.32 14.59 28.45
N ALA A 173 -5.16 14.93 27.47
CA ALA A 173 -6.22 15.93 27.64
C ALA A 173 -7.29 15.50 28.67
N ALA A 174 -7.68 14.22 28.67
CA ALA A 174 -8.63 13.68 29.64
C ALA A 174 -8.07 13.74 31.08
N ARG A 175 -6.78 13.45 31.27
CA ARG A 175 -6.11 13.59 32.58
C ARG A 175 -6.06 15.04 33.05
N ALA A 176 -5.68 15.97 32.17
CA ALA A 176 -5.62 17.39 32.50
C ALA A 176 -6.99 17.96 32.91
N ARG A 177 -8.09 17.50 32.30
CA ARG A 177 -9.46 17.88 32.70
C ARG A 177 -9.83 17.32 34.08
N ALA A 178 -9.51 16.07 34.34
CA ALA A 178 -9.79 15.44 35.63
C ALA A 178 -9.01 16.09 36.79
N GLU A 179 -7.79 16.59 36.54
CA GLU A 179 -6.99 17.32 37.52
C GLU A 179 -7.46 18.78 37.70
N GLY A 180 -8.04 19.40 36.67
CA GLY A 180 -8.55 20.78 36.72
C GLY A 180 -9.90 20.95 37.40
N ASP A 181 -10.79 19.95 37.36
CA ASP A 181 -12.11 20.00 38.02
C ASP A 181 -12.07 19.66 39.53
N GLY A 182 -10.89 19.27 40.05
CA GLY A 182 -10.68 18.88 41.45
C GLY A 182 -10.03 19.96 42.33
N ALA A 183 -9.78 21.16 41.80
CA ALA A 183 -9.17 22.30 42.49
C ALA A 183 -10.17 23.46 42.64
#